data_AF-A0A481YIE4-F1
#
_entry.id   AF-A0A481YIE4-F1
#
_cell.length_a   1.000
_cell.length_b   1.000
_cell.length_c   1.000
_cell.angle_alpha   90.00
_cell.angle_beta   90.00
_cell.angle_gamma   90.00
#
_symmetry.space_group_name_H-M   'P 1'
#
loop_
_entity.id
_entity.type
_entity.pdbx_description
1 polymer ?
#
loop_
_entity_poly.entity_id
_entity_poly.type
_entity_poly.pdbx_seq_one_letter_code
_entity_poly.pdbx_strand_id
1 'polypeptide(L)'
;MTLFLIIGCNNGGGEIEKRNEVLSSIANLGKGFLDVFVTCGDMITGAFDIKAETKKREVEQYFTDIAETMKSVKKKLQTEVAANGNN
;
A
#
# COMPACT_ATOMS: atom_id res chain seq x y z
N MET A 1 -61.51 6.74 30.98
CA MET A 1 -60.97 6.95 29.61
C MET A 1 -60.03 8.14 29.63
N THR A 2 -58.75 7.90 29.85
CA THR A 2 -57.68 8.84 29.49
C THR A 2 -56.71 8.08 28.62
N LEU A 3 -56.83 8.38 27.34
CA LEU A 3 -56.19 7.75 26.21
C LEU A 3 -54.69 8.03 26.27
N PHE A 4 -53.87 6.97 26.27
CA PHE A 4 -52.44 7.04 25.95
C PHE A 4 -52.31 7.52 24.50
N LEU A 5 -52.26 8.83 24.32
CA LEU A 5 -52.02 9.46 23.03
C LEU A 5 -50.53 9.73 22.85
N ILE A 6 -50.05 9.19 21.74
CA ILE A 6 -48.89 9.58 20.94
C ILE A 6 -47.57 8.84 21.25
N ILE A 7 -47.52 7.66 20.63
CA ILE A 7 -46.36 6.99 20.05
C ILE A 7 -45.36 8.01 19.46
N GLY A 8 -44.13 7.97 20.00
CA GLY A 8 -42.88 7.95 19.24
C GLY A 8 -42.60 9.04 18.21
N CYS A 9 -41.73 9.98 18.58
CA CYS A 9 -40.78 10.58 17.64
C CYS A 9 -39.36 10.16 18.06
N ASN A 10 -38.97 8.92 17.71
CA ASN A 10 -37.60 8.40 17.89
C ASN A 10 -36.86 8.33 16.55
N ASN A 11 -37.04 9.34 15.69
CA ASN A 11 -36.42 9.38 14.36
C ASN A 11 -34.92 9.77 14.38
N GLY A 12 -34.30 9.89 15.56
CA GLY A 12 -32.88 10.22 15.72
C GLY A 12 -31.95 9.00 15.84
N GLY A 13 -32.46 7.82 16.22
CA GLY A 13 -31.61 6.64 16.45
C GLY A 13 -30.97 6.09 15.17
N GLY A 14 -31.75 5.96 14.09
CA GLY A 14 -31.26 5.38 12.84
C GLY A 14 -30.30 6.29 12.04
N GLU A 15 -30.41 7.62 12.18
CA GLU A 15 -29.44 8.54 11.55
C GLU A 15 -28.11 8.56 12.30
N ILE A 16 -28.14 8.48 13.64
CA ILE A 16 -26.93 8.38 14.47
C ILE A 16 -26.21 7.05 14.22
N GLU A 17 -26.95 5.95 14.12
CA GLU A 17 -26.40 4.62 13.81
C GLU A 17 -25.70 4.60 12.44
N LYS A 18 -26.36 5.11 11.39
CA LYS A 18 -25.75 5.28 10.06
C LYS A 18 -24.52 6.17 10.08
N ARG A 19 -24.53 7.26 10.86
CA ARG A 19 -23.35 8.14 10.99
C ARG A 19 -22.18 7.39 11.64
N ASN A 20 -22.46 6.59 12.67
CA ASN A 20 -21.45 5.80 13.36
C ASN A 20 -20.88 4.69 12.47
N GLU A 21 -21.70 4.04 11.65
CA GLU A 21 -21.25 3.08 10.64
C GLU A 21 -20.31 3.72 9.61
N VAL A 22 -20.66 4.92 9.12
CA VAL A 22 -19.81 5.68 8.19
C VAL A 22 -18.48 6.07 8.85
N LEU A 23 -18.52 6.60 10.09
CA LEU A 23 -17.32 6.96 10.83
C LEU A 23 -16.43 5.73 11.12
N SER A 24 -17.03 4.60 11.47
CA SER A 24 -16.34 3.33 11.68
C SER A 24 -15.68 2.84 10.38
N SER A 25 -16.40 2.94 9.25
CA SER A 25 -15.86 2.58 7.93
C SER A 25 -14.65 3.45 7.56
N ILE A 26 -14.73 4.77 7.80
CA ILE A 26 -13.61 5.69 7.57
C ILE A 26 -12.43 5.37 8.51
N ALA A 27 -12.68 5.08 9.78
CA ALA A 27 -11.64 4.73 10.74
C ALA A 27 -10.93 3.42 10.35
N ASN A 28 -11.68 2.40 9.92
CA ASN A 28 -11.13 1.14 9.44
C ASN A 28 -10.34 1.32 8.14
N LEU A 29 -10.81 2.16 7.22
CA LEU A 29 -10.06 2.52 6.01
C LEU A 29 -8.76 3.24 6.36
N GLY A 30 -8.79 4.20 7.30
CA GLY A 30 -7.61 4.90 7.78
C GLY A 30 -6.60 3.96 8.44
N LYS A 31 -7.07 2.99 9.23
CA LYS A 31 -6.23 1.94 9.82
C LYS A 31 -5.58 1.06 8.74
N GLY A 32 -6.36 0.60 7.77
CA GLY A 32 -5.85 -0.21 6.67
C GLY A 32 -4.82 0.53 5.81
N PHE A 33 -5.07 1.82 5.54
CA PHE A 33 -4.10 2.67 4.85
C PHE A 33 -2.80 2.84 5.65
N LEU A 34 -2.90 3.08 6.96
CA LEU A 34 -1.73 3.21 7.83
C LEU A 34 -0.90 1.92 7.85
N ASP A 35 -1.54 0.76 7.93
CA ASP A 35 -0.88 -0.55 7.93
C ASP A 35 -0.09 -0.79 6.63
N VAL A 36 -0.70 -0.48 5.47
CA VAL A 36 -0.03 -0.52 4.17
C VAL A 36 1.14 0.47 4.10
N PHE A 37 0.96 1.68 4.63
CA PHE A 37 2.00 2.71 4.63
C PHE A 37 3.20 2.31 5.50
N VAL A 38 2.95 1.79 6.70
CA VAL A 38 4.00 1.29 7.61
C VAL A 38 4.72 0.10 6.98
N THR A 39 3.99 -0.88 6.46
CA THR A 39 4.59 -2.06 5.79
C THR A 39 5.45 -1.65 4.59
N CYS A 40 5.01 -0.66 3.81
CA CYS A 40 5.79 -0.10 2.70
C CYS A 40 7.07 0.58 3.20
N GLY A 41 6.98 1.38 4.27
CA GLY A 41 8.13 2.01 4.91
C GLY A 41 9.15 0.99 5.45
N ASP A 42 8.67 -0.07 6.08
CA ASP A 42 9.50 -1.17 6.60
C ASP A 42 10.19 -1.93 5.47
N MET A 43 9.51 -2.13 4.34
CA MET A 43 10.12 -2.74 3.16
C MET A 43 11.21 -1.84 2.54
N ILE A 44 10.97 -0.53 2.45
CA ILE A 44 11.95 0.44 1.92
C ILE A 44 13.20 0.50 2.80
N THR A 45 13.02 0.55 4.11
CA THR A 45 14.13 0.61 5.07
C THR A 45 14.82 -0.74 5.28
N GLY A 46 14.09 -1.85 5.15
CA GLY A 46 14.61 -3.21 5.33
C GLY A 46 15.22 -3.80 4.06
N ALA A 47 14.39 -4.07 3.05
CA ALA A 47 14.81 -4.79 1.85
C ALA A 47 15.72 -3.95 0.93
N PHE A 48 15.48 -2.63 0.89
CA PHE A 48 16.29 -1.71 0.08
C PHE A 48 17.36 -0.97 0.89
N ASP A 49 17.38 -1.11 2.23
CA ASP A 49 18.28 -0.40 3.15
C ASP A 49 18.31 1.14 2.95
N ILE A 50 17.21 1.72 2.43
CA ILE A 50 17.08 3.16 2.21
C ILE A 50 16.60 3.80 3.51
N LYS A 51 17.48 4.56 4.15
CA LYS A 51 17.23 5.23 5.44
C LYS A 51 16.98 6.73 5.21
N ALA A 52 16.58 7.43 6.27
CA ALA A 52 16.26 8.86 6.20
C ALA A 52 17.48 9.70 5.76
N GLU A 53 18.68 9.26 6.11
CA GLU A 53 19.96 9.88 5.77
C GLU A 53 20.50 9.49 4.39
N THR A 54 19.94 8.46 3.75
CA THR A 54 20.36 8.02 2.42
C THR A 54 20.14 9.15 1.42
N LYS A 55 21.21 9.53 0.70
CA LYS A 55 21.10 10.64 -0.23
C LYS A 55 20.30 10.21 -1.45
N LYS A 56 19.45 11.10 -1.98
CA LYS A 56 18.70 10.86 -3.23
C LYS A 56 19.57 10.31 -4.37
N ARG A 57 20.81 10.82 -4.52
CA ARG A 57 21.77 10.38 -5.55
C ARG A 57 22.24 8.93 -5.34
N GLU A 58 22.34 8.46 -4.10
CA GLU A 58 22.74 7.08 -3.80
C GLU A 58 21.61 6.11 -4.18
N VAL A 59 20.36 6.50 -3.95
CA VAL A 59 19.17 5.74 -4.40
C VAL A 59 19.11 5.68 -5.92
N GLU A 60 19.30 6.82 -6.60
CA GLU A 60 19.34 6.90 -8.06
C GLU A 60 20.45 6.00 -8.64
N GLN A 61 21.65 6.04 -8.07
CA GLN A 61 22.77 5.20 -8.48
C GLN A 61 22.43 3.72 -8.30
N TYR A 62 21.90 3.32 -7.15
CA TYR A 62 21.55 1.93 -6.85
C TYR A 62 20.62 1.32 -7.91
N PHE A 63 19.53 2.00 -8.26
CA PHE A 63 18.60 1.51 -9.28
C PHE A 63 19.19 1.58 -10.70
N THR A 64 20.08 2.53 -10.97
CA THR A 64 20.82 2.60 -12.24
C THR A 64 21.74 1.38 -12.40
N ASP A 65 22.50 1.03 -11.36
CA ASP A 65 23.40 -0.12 -11.35
C ASP A 65 22.64 -1.44 -11.56
N ILE A 66 21.47 -1.59 -10.92
CA ILE A 66 20.58 -2.73 -11.16
C ILE A 66 20.15 -2.79 -12.62
N ALA A 67 19.70 -1.66 -13.19
CA ALA A 67 19.25 -1.62 -14.57
C ALA A 67 20.36 -1.97 -15.57
N GLU A 68 21.57 -1.46 -15.35
CA GLU A 68 22.75 -1.78 -16.16
C GLU A 68 23.16 -3.24 -16.04
N THR A 69 23.15 -3.78 -14.81
CA THR A 69 23.42 -5.20 -14.55
C THR A 69 22.43 -6.10 -15.28
N MET A 70 21.13 -5.79 -15.21
CA MET A 70 20.08 -6.55 -15.90
C MET A 70 20.22 -6.51 -17.42
N LYS A 71 20.60 -5.35 -17.99
CA LYS A 71 20.93 -5.25 -19.42
C LYS A 71 22.13 -6.11 -19.79
N SER A 72 23.18 -6.10 -18.98
CA SER A 72 24.39 -6.89 -19.18
C SER A 72 24.10 -8.40 -19.12
N VAL A 73 23.36 -8.84 -18.10
CA VAL A 73 22.91 -10.23 -17.94
C VAL A 73 22.04 -10.67 -19.13
N LYS A 74 21.07 -9.85 -19.53
CA LYS A 74 20.24 -10.13 -20.71
C LYS A 74 21.08 -10.34 -21.97
N LYS A 75 22.06 -9.46 -22.23
CA LYS A 75 22.95 -9.58 -23.39
C LYS A 75 23.76 -10.87 -23.34
N LYS A 76 24.34 -11.22 -22.19
CA LYS A 76 25.09 -12.46 -22.01
C LYS A 76 24.21 -13.68 -22.24
N LEU A 77 23.03 -13.73 -21.63
CA LEU A 77 22.08 -14.83 -21.82
C LEU A 77 21.67 -14.98 -23.29
N GLN A 78 21.42 -13.88 -24.00
CA GLN A 78 21.12 -13.94 -25.44
C GLN A 78 22.28 -14.53 -26.25
N THR A 79 23.53 -14.18 -25.91
CA THR A 79 24.72 -14.78 -26.52
C THR A 79 24.81 -16.27 -26.23
N GLU A 80 24.64 -16.69 -24.98
CA GLU A 80 24.69 -18.10 -24.60
C GLU A 80 23.58 -18.94 -25.25
N VAL A 81 22.36 -18.39 -25.33
CA VAL A 81 21.24 -19.05 -26.01
C VAL A 81 21.50 -19.18 -27.51
N ALA A 82 22.07 -18.15 -28.16
CA ALA A 82 22.42 -18.24 -29.57
C ALA A 82 23.54 -19.27 -29.83
N ALA A 83 24.49 -19.41 -28.90
CA ALA A 83 25.58 -20.38 -29.02
C ALA A 83 25.13 -21.84 -28.80
N ASN A 84 24.19 -22.06 -27.88
CA ASN A 84 23.84 -23.41 -27.40
C ASN A 84 22.44 -23.89 -27.78
N GLY A 85 21.56 -23.01 -28.29
CA GLY A 85 20.15 -23.31 -28.57
C GLY A 85 19.86 -23.98 -29.91
N ASN A 86 20.89 -24.32 -30.69
CA ASN A 86 20.77 -24.82 -32.06
C ASN A 86 20.91 -26.36 -32.18
N ASN A 87 20.55 -27.10 -31.12
CA ASN A 87 20.48 -28.56 -31.11
C ASN A 87 19.08 -29.07 -31.47
#